data_AF-A0A1F5DPC5-F1
#
_entry.id   AF-A0A1F5DPC5-F1
#
_cell.length_a   1.000
_cell.length_b   1.000
_cell.length_c   1.000
_cell.angle_alpha   90.00
_cell.angle_beta   90.00
_cell.angle_gamma   90.00
#
_symmetry.space_group_name_H-M   'P 1'
#
loop_
_entity.id
_entity.type
_entity.pdbx_description
1 polymer ?
#
loop_
_entity_poly.entity_id
_entity_poly.type
_entity_poly.pdbx_seq_one_letter_code
_entity_poly.pdbx_strand_id
1 'polypeptide(L)'
;MEGRVKKGWYRLVKPGDHIVVYNEEETDLVEVLVKGVRAYDSIKEMLEQEPIKKLLPDTETVEQGVGVYKRFYTDKQQRKFGVVAIEIERI
;
A
#
# COMPACT_ATOMS: atom_id res chain seq x y z
N MET A 1 -2.66 -7.01 1.18
CA MET A 1 -1.43 -6.24 0.90
C MET A 1 -1.78 -4.78 1.03
N GLU A 2 -0.83 -3.94 1.43
CA GLU A 2 -1.05 -2.52 1.63
C GLU A 2 -0.18 -1.70 0.67
N GLY A 3 -0.81 -0.88 -0.17
CA GLY A 3 -0.12 -0.07 -1.18
C GLY A 3 -0.05 1.40 -0.77
N ARG A 4 1.14 1.99 -0.80
CA ARG A 4 1.38 3.38 -0.37
C ARG A 4 2.42 4.06 -1.23
N VAL A 5 2.34 5.39 -1.37
CA VAL A 5 3.50 6.17 -1.80
C VAL A 5 4.59 6.04 -0.74
N LYS A 6 5.81 5.72 -1.16
CA LYS A 6 6.95 5.44 -0.28
C LYS A 6 7.52 6.73 0.33
N LYS A 7 6.71 7.42 1.15
CA LYS A 7 6.98 8.69 1.85
C LYS A 7 6.83 8.49 3.36
N GLY A 8 7.56 9.27 4.16
CA GLY A 8 7.47 9.21 5.61
C GLY A 8 7.96 7.87 6.15
N TRP A 9 7.29 7.32 7.16
CA TRP A 9 7.69 6.07 7.81
C TRP A 9 7.55 4.84 6.89
N TYR A 10 6.69 4.89 5.86
CA TYR A 10 6.58 3.83 4.84
C TYR A 10 7.90 3.55 4.10
N ARG A 11 8.86 4.49 4.13
CA ARG A 11 10.22 4.29 3.59
C ARG A 11 11.08 3.33 4.42
N LEU A 12 10.75 3.19 5.70
CA LEU A 12 11.54 2.47 6.69
C LEU A 12 10.99 1.07 6.97
N VAL A 13 9.78 0.76 6.47
CA VAL A 13 9.14 -0.54 6.64
C VAL A 13 9.97 -1.63 6.00
N LYS A 14 10.17 -2.72 6.74
CA LYS A 14 10.91 -3.91 6.32
C LYS A 14 10.22 -5.19 6.81
N PRO A 15 10.49 -6.34 6.17
CA PRO A 15 10.02 -7.64 6.68
C PRO A 15 10.41 -7.86 8.14
N GLY A 16 9.47 -8.40 8.93
CA GLY A 16 9.62 -8.59 10.37
C GLY A 16 9.12 -7.42 11.21
N ASP A 17 8.81 -6.27 10.62
CA ASP A 17 8.17 -5.18 11.37
C ASP A 17 6.75 -5.59 11.81
N HIS A 18 6.39 -5.19 13.03
CA HIS A 18 5.05 -5.30 13.57
C HIS A 18 4.34 -3.95 13.45
N ILE A 19 3.16 -3.92 12.80
CA ILE A 19 2.38 -2.71 12.57
C ILE A 19 1.02 -2.87 13.23
N VAL A 20 0.63 -1.89 14.04
CA VAL A 20 -0.72 -1.78 14.60
C VAL A 20 -1.50 -0.78 13.76
N VAL A 21 -2.59 -1.22 13.15
CA VAL A 21 -3.51 -0.38 12.38
C VAL A 21 -4.74 -0.13 13.23
N TYR A 22 -5.12 1.13 13.37
CA TYR A 22 -6.33 1.53 14.08
C TYR A 22 -6.98 2.70 13.35
N ASN A 23 -8.29 2.86 13.53
CA ASN A 23 -9.02 4.06 13.14
C ASN A 23 -9.22 4.91 14.40
N GLU A 24 -8.88 6.19 14.37
CA GLU A 24 -9.01 7.10 15.54
C GLU A 24 -10.47 7.27 15.99
N GLU A 25 -11.43 7.02 15.10
CA GLU A 25 -12.87 7.11 15.38
C GLU A 25 -13.46 5.77 15.89
N GLU A 26 -12.67 4.70 15.89
CA GLU A 26 -13.11 3.35 16.30
C GLU A 26 -12.20 2.79 17.41
N THR A 27 -12.70 1.79 18.13
CA THR A 27 -11.94 1.12 19.19
C THR A 27 -11.15 -0.09 18.73
N ASP A 28 -11.41 -0.55 17.51
CA ASP A 28 -10.81 -1.75 16.97
C ASP A 28 -9.38 -1.48 16.46
N LEU A 29 -8.51 -2.45 16.70
CA LEU A 29 -7.15 -2.48 16.18
C LEU A 29 -6.89 -3.79 15.44
N VAL A 30 -6.01 -3.71 14.45
CA VAL A 30 -5.52 -4.85 13.70
C VAL A 30 -4.01 -4.86 13.78
N GLU A 31 -3.47 -5.92 14.37
CA GLU A 31 -2.04 -6.19 14.45
C GLU A 31 -1.61 -7.03 13.24
N VAL A 32 -0.53 -6.60 12.57
CA VAL A 32 -0.03 -7.27 11.37
C VAL A 32 1.49 -7.39 11.39
N LEU A 33 1.98 -8.54 10.92
CA LEU A 33 3.40 -8.79 10.66
C LEU A 33 3.71 -8.51 9.19
N VAL A 34 4.75 -7.71 8.93
CA VAL A 34 5.24 -7.49 7.57
C VAL A 34 6.01 -8.72 7.08
N LYS A 35 5.53 -9.36 6.02
CA LYS A 35 6.13 -10.55 5.39
C LYS A 35 7.03 -10.18 4.22
N GLY A 36 6.76 -9.07 3.55
CA GLY A 36 7.46 -8.66 2.34
C GLY A 36 7.25 -7.18 2.04
N VAL A 37 8.24 -6.57 1.36
CA VAL A 37 8.18 -5.17 0.92
C VAL A 37 8.73 -5.09 -0.49
N ARG A 38 7.95 -4.58 -1.43
CA ARG A 38 8.32 -4.43 -2.84
C ARG A 38 8.11 -2.99 -3.28
N ALA A 39 9.08 -2.44 -4.01
CA ALA A 39 9.05 -1.04 -4.45
C ALA A 39 8.86 -0.95 -5.96
N TYR A 40 8.13 0.06 -6.39
CA TYR A 40 7.75 0.32 -7.78
C TYR A 40 7.91 1.80 -8.09
N ASP A 41 8.08 2.13 -9.37
CA ASP A 41 8.22 3.52 -9.81
C ASP A 41 6.87 4.25 -9.87
N SER A 42 5.77 3.50 -10.05
CA SER A 42 4.43 4.07 -10.14
C SER A 42 3.35 3.16 -9.56
N ILE A 43 2.19 3.75 -9.28
CA ILE A 43 1.02 2.99 -8.80
C ILE A 43 0.50 2.04 -9.88
N LYS A 44 0.57 2.47 -11.15
CA LYS A 44 0.18 1.63 -12.29
C LYS A 44 1.02 0.36 -12.34
N GLU A 45 2.35 0.51 -12.26
CA GLU A 45 3.27 -0.63 -12.26
C GLU A 45 3.02 -1.58 -11.09
N MET A 46 2.81 -1.05 -9.88
CA MET A 46 2.45 -1.87 -8.72
C MET A 46 1.17 -2.68 -8.98
N LEU A 47 0.13 -2.06 -9.52
CA LEU A 47 -1.16 -2.73 -9.80
C LEU A 47 -1.09 -3.74 -10.96
N GLU A 48 -0.12 -3.60 -11.86
CA GLU A 48 0.13 -4.55 -12.94
C GLU A 48 0.90 -5.80 -12.47
N GLN A 49 1.77 -5.65 -11.47
CA GLN A 49 2.61 -6.74 -10.97
C GLN A 49 2.03 -7.46 -9.75
N GLU A 50 1.20 -6.77 -8.97
CA GLU A 50 0.58 -7.32 -7.77
C GLU A 50 -0.88 -7.72 -8.00
N PRO A 51 -1.39 -8.78 -7.35
CA PRO A 51 -2.80 -9.12 -7.43
C PRO A 51 -3.69 -7.96 -6.98
N ILE A 52 -4.39 -7.33 -7.91
CA ILE A 52 -5.20 -6.12 -7.64
C ILE A 52 -6.18 -6.33 -6.50
N LYS A 53 -6.83 -7.50 -6.43
CA LYS A 53 -7.77 -7.88 -5.36
C LYS A 53 -7.16 -7.93 -3.96
N LYS A 54 -5.84 -8.11 -3.84
CA LYS A 54 -5.12 -8.07 -2.56
C LYS A 54 -4.81 -6.64 -2.10
N LEU A 55 -4.83 -5.66 -3.01
CA LEU A 55 -4.60 -4.24 -2.74
C LEU A 55 -5.90 -3.44 -2.66
N LEU A 56 -6.87 -3.77 -3.53
CA LEU A 56 -8.15 -3.11 -3.71
C LEU A 56 -9.22 -4.20 -3.96
N PRO A 57 -9.85 -4.75 -2.90
CA PRO A 57 -10.79 -5.87 -3.02
C PRO A 57 -11.96 -5.60 -4.00
N ASP A 58 -12.45 -4.36 -4.01
CA ASP A 58 -13.62 -3.95 -4.79
C ASP A 58 -13.28 -3.41 -6.19
N THR A 59 -12.03 -3.60 -6.65
CA THR A 59 -11.57 -3.10 -7.95
C THR A 59 -11.29 -4.25 -8.90
N GLU A 60 -11.68 -4.12 -10.18
CA GLU A 60 -11.47 -5.14 -11.20
C GLU A 60 -10.32 -4.83 -12.15
N THR A 61 -10.08 -3.55 -12.46
CA THR A 61 -9.05 -3.15 -13.45
C THR A 61 -7.99 -2.23 -12.89
N VAL A 62 -6.81 -2.24 -13.52
CA VAL A 62 -5.69 -1.37 -13.18
C VAL A 62 -6.09 0.11 -13.28
N GLU A 63 -6.86 0.49 -14.31
CA GLU A 63 -7.29 1.86 -14.54
C GLU A 63 -8.20 2.36 -13.40
N GLN A 64 -9.15 1.53 -12.97
CA GLN A 64 -10.00 1.82 -11.81
C GLN A 64 -9.13 1.99 -10.56
N GLY A 65 -8.18 1.07 -10.34
CA GLY A 65 -7.29 1.13 -9.18
C GLY A 65 -6.43 2.38 -9.15
N VAL A 66 -5.84 2.77 -10.29
CA VAL A 66 -5.12 4.05 -10.43
C VAL A 66 -6.04 5.23 -10.10
N GLY A 67 -7.30 5.18 -10.51
CA GLY A 67 -8.32 6.18 -10.15
C GLY A 67 -8.55 6.29 -8.63
N VAL A 68 -8.62 5.16 -7.92
CA VAL A 68 -8.75 5.14 -6.44
C VAL A 68 -7.54 5.84 -5.80
N TYR A 69 -6.33 5.46 -6.19
CA TYR A 69 -5.11 6.02 -5.62
C TYR A 69 -4.91 7.51 -5.94
N LYS A 70 -5.38 7.99 -7.10
CA LYS A 70 -5.31 9.42 -7.48
C LYS A 70 -6.09 10.34 -6.55
N ARG A 71 -7.05 9.82 -5.78
CA ARG A 71 -7.77 10.56 -4.74
C ARG A 71 -6.87 10.94 -3.55
N PHE A 72 -5.80 10.17 -3.34
CA PHE A 72 -4.90 10.32 -2.19
C PHE A 72 -3.50 10.82 -2.58
N TYR A 73 -3.04 10.52 -3.79
CA TYR A 73 -1.67 10.79 -4.22
C TYR A 73 -1.60 11.42 -5.60
N THR A 74 -0.73 12.41 -5.74
CA THR A 74 -0.41 13.07 -7.01
C THR A 74 0.70 12.33 -7.77
N ASP A 75 0.72 12.45 -9.10
CA ASP A 75 1.79 11.88 -9.92
C ASP A 75 3.17 12.45 -9.55
N LYS A 76 3.24 13.70 -9.08
CA LYS A 76 4.48 14.31 -8.58
C LYS A 76 5.00 13.59 -7.33
N GLN A 77 4.11 13.16 -6.44
CA GLN A 77 4.52 12.39 -5.26
C GLN A 77 5.03 11.00 -5.64
N GLN A 78 4.33 10.31 -6.55
CA GLN A 78 4.78 9.00 -7.06
C GLN A 78 6.18 9.12 -7.66
N ARG A 79 6.40 10.08 -8.58
CA ARG A 79 7.73 10.30 -9.20
C ARG A 79 8.83 10.66 -8.19
N LYS A 80 8.50 11.42 -7.15
CA LYS A 80 9.49 11.86 -6.14
C LYS A 80 9.88 10.74 -5.18
N PHE A 81 8.92 9.90 -4.80
CA PHE A 81 9.08 8.99 -3.67
C PHE A 81 9.07 7.52 -4.05
N GLY A 82 8.55 7.17 -5.22
CA GLY A 82 8.19 5.80 -5.59
C GLY A 82 6.96 5.32 -4.84
N VAL A 83 6.61 4.06 -5.06
CA VAL A 83 5.47 3.35 -4.46
C VAL A 83 5.98 2.08 -3.80
N VAL A 84 5.28 1.64 -2.76
CA VAL A 84 5.59 0.39 -2.05
C VAL A 84 4.33 -0.45 -1.90
N ALA A 85 4.46 -1.75 -2.15
CA ALA A 85 3.51 -2.77 -1.73
C ALA A 85 4.08 -3.47 -0.49
N ILE A 86 3.31 -3.48 0.59
CA ILE A 86 3.66 -4.10 1.86
C ILE A 86 2.79 -5.35 2.01
N GLU A 87 3.44 -6.50 2.00
CA GLU A 87 2.79 -7.77 2.26
C GLU A 87 2.71 -7.98 3.77
N ILE A 88 1.48 -8.18 4.25
CA ILE A 88 1.15 -8.24 5.67
C ILE A 88 0.32 -9.49 5.96
N GLU A 89 0.52 -10.05 7.15
CA GLU A 89 -0.22 -11.18 7.70
C GLU A 89 -0.80 -10.75 9.05
N ARG A 90 -2.10 -10.98 9.27
CA ARG A 90 -2.77 -10.66 10.54
C ARG A 90 -2.25 -11.59 11.63
N ILE A 91 -2.04 -11.02 12.82
CA ILE A 91 -1.67 -11.74 14.05
C ILE A 91 -2.91 -11.98 14.90
#